data_AF-A0A2E0KWP4-F1
#
_entry.id   AF-A0A2E0KWP4-F1
#
_cell.length_a   1.000
_cell.length_b   1.000
_cell.length_c   1.000
_cell.angle_alpha   90.00
_cell.angle_beta   90.00
_cell.angle_gamma   90.00
#
_symmetry.space_group_name_H-M   'P 1'
#
loop_
_entity.id
_entity.type
_entity.pdbx_description
1 polymer ?
#
loop_
_entity_poly.entity_id
_entity_poly.type
_entity_poly.pdbx_seq_one_letter_code
_entity_poly.pdbx_strand_id
1 'polypeptide(L)'
;MQRYQPQALLLTGGWSSLPVALVAWVRRVPVMIFLPDIEPGAAIRGLRRLSTQVALSVPESSAYFPGIRTIVTGYPLRAEMRRATREAAIKHFGLDPSRRTLLVFGGSRGARSINRALLAILPDLLADGLQIIHVTGTLDWPEVEAQSKTLAAGEHYHAYPYLHHDMGFAFAAADLALCRAGASTLGEFPFFGLPSILVPYPHAWRYQKVNADYLAERGAAVRLDDERLPVDLLPLIRELFADGARLTDMADSARKLAQPNGADQLALALVQLAGGKHD
;
A
#
# COMPACT_ATOMS: atom_id res chain seq x y z
N MET A 1 14.05 -0.55 28.00
CA MET A 1 14.23 0.71 28.77
C MET A 1 15.40 0.68 29.72
N GLN A 2 15.49 -0.25 30.69
CA GLN A 2 16.68 -0.34 31.58
C GLN A 2 17.94 -0.84 30.87
N ARG A 3 17.84 -1.94 30.10
CA ARG A 3 18.99 -2.50 29.36
C ARG A 3 19.49 -1.61 28.22
N TYR A 4 18.57 -1.07 27.42
CA TYR A 4 18.89 -0.35 26.18
C TYR A 4 18.99 1.17 26.33
N GLN A 5 18.51 1.74 27.44
CA GLN A 5 18.51 3.20 27.73
C GLN A 5 18.27 4.10 26.49
N PRO A 6 17.15 3.91 25.76
CA PRO A 6 16.94 4.60 24.49
C PRO A 6 16.80 6.10 24.68
N GLN A 7 17.37 6.87 23.76
CA GLN A 7 17.26 8.34 23.73
C GLN A 7 15.95 8.83 23.09
N ALA A 8 15.34 8.00 22.23
CA ALA A 8 14.00 8.20 21.69
C ALA A 8 13.37 6.84 21.37
N LEU A 9 12.04 6.80 21.24
CA LEU A 9 11.31 5.63 20.79
C LEU A 9 10.50 5.94 19.54
N LEU A 10 10.50 5.01 18.59
CA LEU A 10 9.57 4.98 17.47
C LEU A 10 8.53 3.89 17.70
N LEU A 11 7.25 4.25 17.65
CA LEU A 11 6.13 3.33 17.78
C LEU A 11 5.25 3.39 16.53
N THR A 12 4.96 2.24 15.95
CA THR A 12 4.09 2.11 14.75
C THR A 12 2.66 1.71 15.11
N GLY A 13 2.33 1.66 16.40
CA GLY A 13 1.00 1.34 16.94
C GLY A 13 0.92 -0.02 17.64
N GLY A 14 -0.31 -0.55 17.73
CA GLY A 14 -0.61 -1.77 18.48
C GLY A 14 -0.75 -1.56 20.00
N TRP A 15 -1.61 -2.34 20.63
CA TRP A 15 -1.86 -2.23 22.09
C TRP A 15 -0.64 -2.65 22.93
N SER A 16 0.23 -3.50 22.40
CA SER A 16 1.50 -3.87 23.01
C SER A 16 2.46 -2.69 23.20
N SER A 17 2.28 -1.60 22.45
CA SER A 17 3.10 -0.40 22.55
C SER A 17 2.73 0.48 23.75
N LEU A 18 1.55 0.31 24.36
CA LEU A 18 1.06 1.16 25.45
C LEU A 18 1.91 1.10 26.74
N PRO A 19 2.26 -0.09 27.27
CA PRO A 19 3.13 -0.16 28.43
C PRO A 19 4.52 0.46 28.16
N VAL A 20 5.04 0.28 26.95
CA VAL A 20 6.35 0.83 26.56
C VAL A 20 6.30 2.35 26.49
N ALA A 21 5.25 2.91 25.88
CA ALA A 21 5.03 4.36 25.82
C ALA A 21 4.85 4.97 27.21
N LEU A 22 4.11 4.32 28.10
CA LEU A 22 3.91 4.78 29.47
C LEU A 22 5.23 4.84 30.25
N VAL A 23 6.05 3.79 30.15
CA VAL A 23 7.36 3.75 30.82
C VAL A 23 8.31 4.80 30.24
N ALA A 24 8.26 5.06 28.94
CA ALA A 24 9.04 6.12 28.30
C ALA A 24 8.63 7.50 28.78
N TRP A 25 7.32 7.75 28.86
CA TRP A 25 6.75 8.98 29.39
C TRP A 25 7.18 9.26 30.84
N VAL A 26 7.08 8.25 31.73
CA VAL A 26 7.55 8.36 33.12
C VAL A 26 9.06 8.66 33.18
N ARG A 27 9.86 8.09 32.28
CA ARG A 27 11.30 8.31 32.19
C ARG A 27 11.71 9.55 31.39
N ARG A 28 10.75 10.35 30.91
CA ARG A 28 10.99 11.52 30.05
C ARG A 28 11.79 11.20 28.78
N VAL A 29 11.67 9.97 28.27
CA VAL A 29 12.21 9.59 26.96
C VAL A 29 11.17 9.98 25.90
N PRO A 30 11.54 10.79 24.89
CA PRO A 30 10.59 11.24 23.88
C PRO A 30 10.11 10.09 22.99
N VAL A 31 8.83 10.15 22.63
CA VAL A 31 8.15 9.11 21.85
C VAL A 31 7.64 9.71 20.55
N MET A 32 8.13 9.17 19.43
CA MET A 32 7.59 9.39 18.10
C MET A 32 6.62 8.28 17.75
N ILE A 33 5.42 8.64 17.32
CA ILE A 33 4.49 7.70 16.69
C ILE A 33 4.62 7.84 15.18
N PHE A 34 4.72 6.73 14.44
CA PHE A 34 4.46 6.73 13.01
C PHE A 34 3.02 6.29 12.77
N LEU A 35 2.24 7.14 12.12
CA LEU A 35 0.88 6.85 11.69
C LEU A 35 0.89 6.49 10.19
N PRO A 36 0.73 5.19 9.86
CA PRO A 36 0.73 4.73 8.47
C PRO A 36 -0.56 5.07 7.71
N ASP A 37 -1.73 4.77 8.28
CA ASP A 37 -3.05 5.06 7.68
C ASP A 37 -3.48 6.51 7.90
N ILE A 38 -4.37 7.04 7.06
CA ILE A 38 -4.80 8.44 7.20
C ILE A 38 -5.56 8.67 8.50
N GLU A 39 -6.54 7.82 8.78
CA GLU A 39 -7.30 7.83 10.03
C GLU A 39 -6.60 6.93 11.09
N PRO A 40 -6.26 7.45 12.28
CA PRO A 40 -5.59 6.65 13.29
C PRO A 40 -6.50 5.57 13.87
N GLY A 41 -5.99 4.35 13.95
CA GLY A 41 -6.63 3.25 14.68
C GLY A 41 -6.70 3.48 16.20
N ALA A 42 -7.48 2.65 16.90
CA ALA A 42 -7.76 2.80 18.32
C ALA A 42 -6.49 2.86 19.21
N ALA A 43 -5.49 2.02 18.91
CA ALA A 43 -4.22 2.01 19.64
C ALA A 43 -3.48 3.35 19.52
N ILE A 44 -3.35 3.89 18.30
CA ILE A 44 -2.71 5.20 18.07
C ILE A 44 -3.49 6.33 18.76
N ARG A 45 -4.82 6.31 18.70
CA ARG A 45 -5.67 7.29 19.40
C ARG A 45 -5.45 7.27 20.91
N GLY A 46 -5.22 6.11 21.51
CA GLY A 46 -4.88 5.98 22.93
C GLY A 46 -3.45 6.46 23.23
N LEU A 47 -2.50 6.13 22.38
CA LEU A 47 -1.07 6.47 22.55
C LEU A 47 -0.77 7.95 22.36
N ARG A 48 -1.60 8.70 21.62
CA ARG A 48 -1.32 10.09 21.22
C ARG A 48 -1.00 11.04 22.38
N ARG A 49 -1.55 10.81 23.58
CA ARG A 49 -1.28 11.67 24.76
C ARG A 49 0.10 11.43 25.37
N LEU A 50 0.74 10.31 25.03
CA LEU A 50 2.06 9.91 25.50
C LEU A 50 3.15 10.21 24.46
N SER A 51 2.78 10.62 23.24
CA SER A 51 3.73 10.97 22.18
C SER A 51 4.19 12.41 22.24
N THR A 52 5.47 12.62 22.00
CA THR A 52 6.09 13.94 21.81
C THR A 52 5.85 14.46 20.40
N GLN A 53 5.84 13.58 19.41
CA GLN A 53 5.65 13.92 18.00
C GLN A 53 4.97 12.77 17.26
N VAL A 54 4.22 13.08 16.19
CA VAL A 54 3.62 12.10 15.30
C VAL A 54 4.12 12.33 13.87
N ALA A 55 4.75 11.31 13.28
CA ALA A 55 5.10 11.25 11.88
C ALA A 55 3.92 10.71 11.06
N LEU A 56 3.57 11.40 9.99
CA LEU A 56 2.38 11.15 9.18
C LEU A 56 2.77 10.72 7.75
N SER A 57 2.02 9.77 7.19
CA SER A 57 2.12 9.43 5.77
C SER A 57 1.65 10.58 4.86
N VAL A 58 0.62 11.31 5.26
CA VAL A 58 0.02 12.42 4.48
C VAL A 58 -0.33 13.61 5.39
N PRO A 59 -0.37 14.85 4.87
CA PRO A 59 -0.65 16.04 5.68
C PRO A 59 -2.04 16.06 6.32
N GLU A 60 -3.05 15.48 5.67
CA GLU A 60 -4.46 15.46 6.11
C GLU A 60 -4.64 14.71 7.43
N SER A 61 -3.75 13.77 7.74
CA SER A 61 -3.75 13.04 9.01
C SER A 61 -3.53 13.95 10.23
N SER A 62 -2.98 15.15 10.04
CA SER A 62 -2.77 16.13 11.13
C SER A 62 -4.07 16.53 11.83
N ALA A 63 -5.20 16.49 11.12
CA ALA A 63 -6.53 16.80 11.67
C ALA A 63 -6.92 15.88 12.85
N TYR A 64 -6.35 14.66 12.94
CA TYR A 64 -6.63 13.73 14.04
C TYR A 64 -5.76 13.95 15.30
N PHE A 65 -4.79 14.86 15.23
CA PHE A 65 -3.84 15.13 16.32
C PHE A 65 -3.83 16.61 16.75
N PRO A 66 -4.99 17.20 17.11
CA PRO A 66 -5.03 18.58 17.57
C PRO A 66 -4.18 18.74 18.84
N GLY A 67 -3.34 19.77 18.86
CA GLY A 67 -2.46 20.09 20.00
C GLY A 67 -1.25 19.17 20.16
N ILE A 68 -0.95 18.31 19.19
CA ILE A 68 0.25 17.45 19.19
C ILE A 68 1.15 17.85 18.02
N ARG A 69 2.46 17.88 18.23
CA ARG A 69 3.44 18.16 17.17
C ARG A 69 3.36 17.07 16.10
N THR A 70 3.15 17.45 14.86
CA THR A 70 3.14 16.53 13.72
C THR A 70 4.27 16.86 12.74
N ILE A 71 4.69 15.87 11.97
CA ILE A 71 5.59 16.01 10.83
C ILE A 71 5.14 15.07 9.72
N VAL A 72 5.10 15.56 8.48
CA VAL A 72 4.79 14.71 7.33
C VAL A 72 6.09 14.13 6.82
N THR A 73 6.25 12.82 6.95
CA THR A 73 7.43 12.10 6.44
C THR A 73 7.11 11.42 5.12
N GLY A 74 5.85 11.05 4.87
CA GLY A 74 5.52 10.06 3.86
C GLY A 74 5.56 8.64 4.42
N TYR A 75 5.10 7.68 3.64
CA TYR A 75 5.15 6.27 3.99
C TYR A 75 6.57 5.71 3.72
N PRO A 76 7.20 5.01 4.68
CA PRO A 76 8.55 4.49 4.51
C PRO A 76 8.56 3.29 3.56
N LEU A 77 9.12 3.50 2.37
CA LEU A 77 9.31 2.45 1.36
C LEU A 77 10.52 1.58 1.68
N ARG A 78 10.45 0.31 1.30
CA ARG A 78 11.61 -0.59 1.38
C ARG A 78 12.66 -0.21 0.35
N ALA A 79 13.94 -0.39 0.70
CA ALA A 79 15.05 0.07 -0.14
C ALA A 79 15.09 -0.63 -1.51
N GLU A 80 14.72 -1.90 -1.57
CA GLU A 80 14.68 -2.70 -2.79
C GLU A 80 13.67 -2.16 -3.82
N MET A 81 12.55 -1.56 -3.39
CA MET A 81 11.54 -1.00 -4.31
C MET A 81 12.09 0.17 -5.11
N ARG A 82 13.05 0.92 -4.56
CA ARG A 82 13.61 2.11 -5.21
C ARG A 82 14.45 1.80 -6.45
N ARG A 83 14.84 0.54 -6.65
CA ARG A 83 15.69 0.10 -7.77
C ARG A 83 14.90 -0.60 -8.88
N ALA A 84 13.60 -0.80 -8.69
CA ALA A 84 12.76 -1.50 -9.66
C ALA A 84 12.46 -0.58 -10.86
N THR A 85 12.84 -1.02 -12.06
CA THR A 85 12.46 -0.38 -13.33
C THR A 85 11.47 -1.27 -14.09
N ARG A 86 10.68 -0.67 -14.98
CA ARG A 86 9.71 -1.41 -15.80
C ARG A 86 10.40 -2.44 -16.68
N GLU A 87 11.51 -2.10 -17.31
CA GLU A 87 12.26 -3.00 -18.19
C GLU A 87 12.78 -4.22 -17.43
N ALA A 88 13.36 -3.99 -16.23
CA ALA A 88 13.84 -5.07 -15.38
C ALA A 88 12.69 -5.95 -14.90
N ALA A 89 11.54 -5.35 -14.56
CA ALA A 89 10.37 -6.07 -14.11
C ALA A 89 9.73 -6.93 -15.20
N ILE A 90 9.58 -6.40 -16.42
CA ILE A 90 9.07 -7.14 -17.58
C ILE A 90 9.95 -8.38 -17.82
N LYS A 91 11.27 -8.22 -17.82
CA LYS A 91 12.21 -9.34 -17.96
C LYS A 91 12.12 -10.32 -16.80
N HIS A 92 12.01 -9.83 -15.56
CA HIS A 92 11.95 -10.65 -14.35
C HIS A 92 10.75 -11.61 -14.34
N PHE A 93 9.59 -11.12 -14.75
CA PHE A 93 8.35 -11.91 -14.80
C PHE A 93 8.13 -12.63 -16.14
N GLY A 94 8.97 -12.40 -17.15
CA GLY A 94 8.80 -12.97 -18.49
C GLY A 94 7.58 -12.41 -19.22
N LEU A 95 7.27 -11.14 -18.99
CA LEU A 95 6.10 -10.47 -19.53
C LEU A 95 6.31 -10.00 -20.97
N ASP A 96 5.22 -9.87 -21.73
CA ASP A 96 5.24 -9.29 -23.06
C ASP A 96 5.21 -7.75 -22.93
N PRO A 97 6.22 -7.02 -23.43
CA PRO A 97 6.27 -5.56 -23.36
C PRO A 97 5.20 -4.86 -24.22
N SER A 98 4.58 -5.56 -25.18
CA SER A 98 3.50 -5.04 -26.01
C SER A 98 2.13 -5.10 -25.35
N ARG A 99 2.00 -5.85 -24.24
CA ARG A 99 0.75 -6.02 -23.49
C ARG A 99 0.67 -5.13 -22.26
N ARG A 100 -0.57 -4.79 -21.86
CA ARG A 100 -0.85 -4.09 -20.61
C ARG A 100 -0.88 -5.09 -19.45
N THR A 101 -0.32 -4.69 -18.32
CA THR A 101 -0.18 -5.54 -17.13
C THR A 101 -1.14 -5.08 -16.02
N LEU A 102 -2.03 -5.97 -15.57
CA LEU A 102 -2.81 -5.77 -14.35
C LEU A 102 -2.13 -6.48 -13.18
N LEU A 103 -1.81 -5.74 -12.13
CA LEU A 103 -1.36 -6.30 -10.86
C LEU A 103 -2.55 -6.45 -9.92
N VAL A 104 -2.78 -7.66 -9.39
CA VAL A 104 -3.84 -7.93 -8.43
C VAL A 104 -3.24 -8.48 -7.14
N PHE A 105 -3.57 -7.88 -6.00
CA PHE A 105 -3.10 -8.37 -4.70
C PHE A 105 -3.97 -7.97 -3.52
N GLY A 106 -3.97 -8.81 -2.47
CA GLY A 106 -4.78 -8.61 -1.26
C GLY A 106 -3.99 -8.35 0.03
N GLY A 107 -2.67 -8.22 -0.04
CA GLY A 107 -1.77 -8.25 1.11
C GLY A 107 -1.31 -9.68 1.46
N SER A 108 -0.50 -9.84 2.52
CA SER A 108 0.18 -11.12 2.81
C SER A 108 -0.74 -12.32 3.07
N ARG A 109 -1.92 -12.07 3.66
CA ARG A 109 -2.94 -13.10 3.89
C ARG A 109 -3.90 -13.27 2.71
N GLY A 110 -3.85 -12.39 1.72
CA GLY A 110 -4.75 -12.39 0.57
C GLY A 110 -6.06 -11.66 0.81
N ALA A 111 -6.84 -11.50 -0.26
CA ALA A 111 -8.17 -10.90 -0.24
C ALA A 111 -9.12 -11.79 -1.04
N ARG A 112 -9.77 -12.73 -0.36
CA ARG A 112 -10.62 -13.75 -0.99
C ARG A 112 -11.64 -13.24 -1.98
N SER A 113 -12.35 -12.15 -1.67
CA SER A 113 -13.33 -11.55 -2.58
C SER A 113 -12.67 -11.05 -3.87
N ILE A 114 -11.51 -10.39 -3.78
CA ILE A 114 -10.71 -9.96 -4.94
C ILE A 114 -10.19 -11.17 -5.73
N ASN A 115 -9.61 -12.16 -5.04
CA ASN A 115 -9.06 -13.36 -5.67
C ASN A 115 -10.14 -14.09 -6.49
N ARG A 116 -11.33 -14.30 -5.92
CA ARG A 116 -12.44 -14.96 -6.60
C ARG A 116 -13.05 -14.12 -7.71
N ALA A 117 -13.19 -12.82 -7.49
CA ALA A 117 -13.69 -11.91 -8.53
C ALA A 117 -12.75 -11.88 -9.74
N LEU A 118 -11.43 -11.85 -9.51
CA LEU A 118 -10.44 -11.93 -10.58
C LEU A 118 -10.55 -13.26 -11.33
N LEU A 119 -10.57 -14.39 -10.63
CA LEU A 119 -10.63 -15.71 -11.25
C LEU A 119 -11.88 -15.88 -12.13
N ALA A 120 -13.01 -15.30 -11.72
CA ALA A 120 -14.26 -15.34 -12.47
C ALA A 120 -14.17 -14.59 -13.81
N ILE A 121 -13.36 -13.52 -13.90
CA ILE A 121 -13.23 -12.67 -15.10
C ILE A 121 -11.90 -12.89 -15.84
N LEU A 122 -11.03 -13.75 -15.33
CA LEU A 122 -9.68 -13.97 -15.86
C LEU A 122 -9.69 -14.38 -17.34
N PRO A 123 -10.57 -15.30 -17.81
CA PRO A 123 -10.62 -15.64 -19.24
C PRO A 123 -10.92 -14.44 -20.14
N ASP A 124 -11.83 -13.55 -19.73
CA ASP A 124 -12.16 -12.33 -20.46
C ASP A 124 -10.97 -11.38 -20.53
N LEU A 125 -10.28 -11.14 -19.41
CA LEU A 125 -9.12 -10.25 -19.38
C LEU A 125 -7.97 -10.77 -20.26
N LEU A 126 -7.73 -12.08 -20.28
CA LEU A 126 -6.70 -12.68 -21.14
C LEU A 126 -7.09 -12.59 -22.63
N ALA A 127 -8.37 -12.77 -22.95
CA ALA A 127 -8.91 -12.61 -24.31
C ALA A 127 -8.83 -11.15 -24.80
N ASP A 128 -8.97 -10.18 -23.90
CA ASP A 128 -8.76 -8.75 -24.18
C ASP A 128 -7.27 -8.40 -24.41
N GLY A 129 -6.36 -9.36 -24.30
CA GLY A 129 -4.92 -9.17 -24.53
C GLY A 129 -4.14 -8.67 -23.31
N LEU A 130 -4.75 -8.67 -22.13
CA LEU A 130 -4.05 -8.32 -20.89
C LEU A 130 -3.13 -9.45 -20.44
N GLN A 131 -2.15 -9.08 -19.62
CA GLN A 131 -1.38 -10.01 -18.80
C GLN A 131 -1.52 -9.64 -17.33
N ILE A 132 -1.49 -10.63 -16.45
CA ILE A 132 -1.92 -10.48 -15.07
C ILE A 132 -0.81 -10.99 -14.15
N ILE A 133 -0.40 -10.16 -13.19
CA ILE A 133 0.38 -10.60 -12.02
C ILE A 133 -0.60 -10.70 -10.85
N HIS A 134 -0.81 -11.90 -10.32
CA HIS A 134 -1.75 -12.14 -9.24
C HIS A 134 -1.04 -12.62 -7.97
N VAL A 135 -0.91 -11.74 -6.97
CA VAL A 135 -0.37 -12.07 -5.66
C VAL A 135 -1.51 -12.40 -4.71
N THR A 136 -1.79 -13.70 -4.60
CA THR A 136 -3.03 -14.24 -4.02
C THR A 136 -3.09 -14.10 -2.50
N GLY A 137 -1.93 -14.10 -1.85
CA GLY A 137 -1.80 -14.37 -0.42
C GLY A 137 -1.82 -15.87 -0.12
N THR A 138 -1.30 -16.24 1.05
CA THR A 138 -1.07 -17.64 1.41
C THR A 138 -2.34 -18.44 1.68
N LEU A 139 -3.45 -17.80 2.06
CA LEU A 139 -4.68 -18.48 2.46
C LEU A 139 -5.47 -19.06 1.27
N ASP A 140 -5.52 -18.33 0.15
CA ASP A 140 -6.27 -18.75 -1.02
C ASP A 140 -5.36 -19.34 -2.13
N TRP A 141 -4.04 -19.42 -1.88
CA TRP A 141 -3.09 -20.00 -2.84
C TRP A 141 -3.49 -21.40 -3.34
N PRO A 142 -3.90 -22.36 -2.48
CA PRO A 142 -4.30 -23.69 -2.97
C PRO A 142 -5.48 -23.66 -3.95
N GLU A 143 -6.45 -22.77 -3.73
CA GLU A 143 -7.62 -22.56 -4.62
C GLU A 143 -7.15 -21.98 -5.96
N VAL A 144 -6.31 -20.95 -5.92
CA VAL A 144 -5.81 -20.28 -7.12
C VAL A 144 -4.87 -21.17 -7.94
N GLU A 145 -3.99 -21.93 -7.29
CA GLU A 145 -3.06 -22.84 -7.95
C GLU A 145 -3.79 -23.99 -8.66
N ALA A 146 -4.87 -24.50 -8.07
CA ALA A 146 -5.70 -25.52 -8.72
C ALA A 146 -6.38 -24.95 -9.97
N GLN A 147 -6.95 -23.75 -9.88
CA GLN A 147 -7.64 -23.10 -11.00
C GLN A 147 -6.68 -22.65 -12.10
N SER A 148 -5.46 -22.20 -11.77
CA SER A 148 -4.46 -21.80 -12.76
C SER A 148 -4.03 -22.94 -13.67
N LYS A 149 -4.10 -24.18 -13.18
CA LYS A 149 -3.79 -25.40 -13.97
C LYS A 149 -4.94 -25.83 -14.88
N THR A 150 -6.19 -25.53 -14.51
CA THR A 150 -7.39 -25.94 -15.27
C THR A 150 -7.81 -24.92 -16.31
N LEU A 151 -7.64 -23.64 -15.99
CA LEU A 151 -7.70 -22.59 -16.98
C LEU A 151 -6.50 -22.87 -17.89
N ALA A 152 -6.66 -22.82 -19.21
CA ALA A 152 -5.52 -22.65 -20.11
C ALA A 152 -4.96 -21.23 -19.92
N ALA A 153 -4.70 -20.85 -18.66
CA ALA A 153 -4.10 -19.62 -18.23
C ALA A 153 -2.68 -19.68 -18.79
N GLY A 154 -2.56 -19.17 -20.00
CA GLY A 154 -1.37 -19.30 -20.82
C GLY A 154 -0.22 -18.49 -20.26
N GLU A 155 0.72 -18.15 -21.13
CA GLU A 155 1.95 -17.41 -20.84
C GLU A 155 1.76 -16.01 -20.21
N HIS A 156 0.52 -15.58 -19.97
CA HIS A 156 0.16 -14.22 -19.56
C HIS A 156 -0.56 -14.15 -18.20
N TYR A 157 -0.71 -15.26 -17.46
CA TYR A 157 -1.22 -15.26 -16.08
C TYR A 157 -0.16 -15.77 -15.11
N HIS A 158 0.33 -14.87 -14.26
CA HIS A 158 1.43 -15.13 -13.32
C HIS A 158 0.91 -15.05 -11.89
N ALA A 159 0.55 -16.20 -11.32
CA ALA A 159 0.05 -16.28 -9.95
C ALA A 159 1.18 -16.61 -8.95
N TYR A 160 1.18 -15.91 -7.81
CA TYR A 160 2.14 -16.11 -6.72
C TYR A 160 1.42 -16.10 -5.37
N PRO A 161 1.80 -16.97 -4.41
CA PRO A 161 1.26 -16.89 -3.06
C PRO A 161 1.70 -15.61 -2.35
N TYR A 162 2.95 -15.17 -2.58
CA TYR A 162 3.52 -13.98 -1.98
C TYR A 162 4.80 -13.55 -2.73
N LEU A 163 5.05 -12.25 -2.85
CA LEU A 163 6.29 -11.70 -3.41
C LEU A 163 7.10 -11.01 -2.29
N HIS A 164 8.17 -11.65 -1.82
CA HIS A 164 8.96 -11.15 -0.70
C HIS A 164 9.78 -9.91 -1.07
N HIS A 165 10.61 -10.04 -2.10
CA HIS A 165 11.54 -9.01 -2.58
C HIS A 165 11.12 -8.42 -3.94
N ASP A 166 10.27 -9.13 -4.68
CA ASP A 166 9.93 -8.81 -6.06
C ASP A 166 8.67 -7.94 -6.20
N MET A 167 8.04 -7.54 -5.09
CA MET A 167 6.85 -6.69 -5.12
C MET A 167 7.13 -5.34 -5.81
N GLY A 168 8.35 -4.80 -5.64
CA GLY A 168 8.78 -3.59 -6.35
C GLY A 168 8.78 -3.76 -7.87
N PHE A 169 9.20 -4.93 -8.37
CA PHE A 169 9.10 -5.24 -9.79
C PHE A 169 7.64 -5.37 -10.22
N ALA A 170 6.78 -6.01 -9.41
CA ALA A 170 5.36 -6.14 -9.76
C ALA A 170 4.70 -4.76 -9.92
N PHE A 171 5.00 -3.81 -9.03
CA PHE A 171 4.54 -2.43 -9.16
C PHE A 171 5.11 -1.72 -10.39
N ALA A 172 6.39 -1.91 -10.70
CA ALA A 172 7.03 -1.28 -11.86
C ALA A 172 6.53 -1.84 -13.21
N ALA A 173 6.15 -3.11 -13.27
CA ALA A 173 5.59 -3.75 -14.47
C ALA A 173 4.11 -3.37 -14.70
N ALA A 174 3.36 -3.07 -13.66
CA ALA A 174 1.93 -2.85 -13.73
C ALA A 174 1.58 -1.54 -14.46
N ASP A 175 0.50 -1.59 -15.23
CA ASP A 175 -0.17 -0.42 -15.82
C ASP A 175 -1.39 0.00 -14.96
N LEU A 176 -1.98 -0.95 -14.24
CA LEU A 176 -3.08 -0.75 -13.30
C LEU A 176 -2.92 -1.74 -12.14
N ALA A 177 -3.24 -1.33 -10.92
CA ALA A 177 -3.34 -2.21 -9.76
C ALA A 177 -4.79 -2.43 -9.30
N LEU A 178 -5.13 -3.63 -8.83
CA LEU A 178 -6.36 -3.95 -8.11
C LEU A 178 -6.00 -4.51 -6.74
N CYS A 179 -6.35 -3.79 -5.67
CA CYS A 179 -5.98 -4.25 -4.32
C CYS A 179 -6.85 -3.68 -3.20
N ARG A 180 -6.58 -4.14 -1.98
CA ARG A 180 -7.07 -3.50 -0.75
C ARG A 180 -6.39 -2.14 -0.54
N ALA A 181 -7.11 -1.22 0.08
CA ALA A 181 -6.61 0.14 0.37
C ALA A 181 -5.85 0.24 1.70
N GLY A 182 -4.84 -0.62 1.90
CA GLY A 182 -3.99 -0.58 3.08
C GLY A 182 -3.04 0.61 3.06
N ALA A 183 -2.47 0.99 4.22
CA ALA A 183 -1.59 2.16 4.32
C ALA A 183 -0.44 2.23 3.31
N SER A 184 0.11 1.08 2.88
CA SER A 184 1.24 1.06 1.96
C SER A 184 0.90 1.64 0.59
N THR A 185 -0.38 1.60 0.17
CA THR A 185 -0.83 2.19 -1.09
C THR A 185 -0.64 3.70 -1.12
N LEU A 186 -0.59 4.37 0.04
CA LEU A 186 -0.35 5.81 0.16
C LEU A 186 1.10 6.21 -0.16
N GLY A 187 2.03 5.25 -0.15
CA GLY A 187 3.43 5.48 -0.51
C GLY A 187 3.86 4.77 -1.78
N GLU A 188 3.52 3.49 -1.89
CA GLU A 188 3.96 2.62 -2.97
C GLU A 188 3.39 3.08 -4.31
N PHE A 189 2.09 3.37 -4.39
CA PHE A 189 1.46 3.75 -5.66
C PHE A 189 1.89 5.14 -6.13
N PRO A 190 1.96 6.17 -5.27
CA PRO A 190 2.58 7.43 -5.64
C PRO A 190 4.02 7.30 -6.13
N PHE A 191 4.83 6.46 -5.47
CA PHE A 191 6.22 6.25 -5.87
C PHE A 191 6.37 5.67 -7.29
N PHE A 192 5.56 4.65 -7.62
CA PHE A 192 5.57 4.06 -8.95
C PHE A 192 4.73 4.85 -9.98
N GLY A 193 3.96 5.84 -9.54
CA GLY A 193 2.98 6.51 -10.39
C GLY A 193 1.91 5.54 -10.90
N LEU A 194 1.46 4.63 -10.05
CA LEU A 194 0.63 3.49 -10.42
C LEU A 194 -0.87 3.82 -10.25
N PRO A 195 -1.65 3.89 -11.35
CA PRO A 195 -3.11 3.94 -11.27
C PRO A 195 -3.65 2.71 -10.54
N SER A 196 -4.78 2.87 -9.84
CA SER A 196 -5.33 1.76 -9.07
C SER A 196 -6.85 1.72 -8.98
N ILE A 197 -7.40 0.51 -8.90
CA ILE A 197 -8.72 0.20 -8.38
C ILE A 197 -8.54 -0.25 -6.93
N LEU A 198 -9.11 0.51 -6.01
CA LEU A 198 -8.98 0.26 -4.58
C LEU A 198 -10.29 -0.30 -4.03
N VAL A 199 -10.20 -1.46 -3.37
CA VAL A 199 -11.33 -2.17 -2.78
C VAL A 199 -11.17 -2.20 -1.26
N PRO A 200 -11.65 -1.17 -0.52
CA PRO A 200 -11.53 -1.16 0.93
C PRO A 200 -12.10 -2.43 1.56
N TYR A 201 -11.39 -2.97 2.56
CA TYR A 201 -11.86 -4.16 3.27
C TYR A 201 -13.13 -3.82 4.08
N PRO A 202 -14.27 -4.50 3.84
CA PRO A 202 -15.55 -4.12 4.43
C PRO A 202 -15.59 -4.28 5.96
N HIS A 203 -14.76 -5.17 6.52
CA HIS A 203 -14.67 -5.40 7.96
C HIS A 203 -13.52 -4.64 8.64
N ALA A 204 -12.73 -3.86 7.88
CA ALA A 204 -11.82 -2.91 8.49
C ALA A 204 -12.62 -1.76 9.12
N TRP A 205 -12.10 -1.16 10.18
CA TRP A 205 -12.56 0.18 10.55
C TRP A 205 -12.29 1.13 9.37
N ARG A 206 -12.87 2.34 9.39
CA ARG A 206 -12.90 3.31 8.28
C ARG A 206 -11.55 3.63 7.60
N TYR A 207 -10.40 3.25 8.18
CA TYR A 207 -9.07 3.56 7.68
C TYR A 207 -8.85 3.19 6.21
N GLN A 208 -9.20 1.98 5.75
CA GLN A 208 -8.99 1.63 4.34
C GLN A 208 -9.87 2.45 3.39
N LYS A 209 -11.10 2.76 3.81
CA LYS A 209 -11.98 3.61 3.01
C LYS A 209 -11.40 5.03 2.89
N VAL A 210 -10.91 5.60 3.99
CA VAL A 210 -10.28 6.93 4.00
C VAL A 210 -9.02 6.95 3.12
N ASN A 211 -8.20 5.91 3.16
CA ASN A 211 -7.03 5.79 2.29
C ASN A 211 -7.43 5.74 0.79
N ALA A 212 -8.47 4.96 0.46
CA ALA A 212 -8.98 4.86 -0.90
C ALA A 212 -9.58 6.18 -1.40
N ASP A 213 -10.42 6.81 -0.59
CA ASP A 213 -11.05 8.09 -0.90
C ASP A 213 -9.98 9.17 -1.14
N TYR A 214 -8.92 9.21 -0.32
CA TYR A 214 -7.81 10.15 -0.50
C TYR A 214 -7.16 10.06 -1.89
N LEU A 215 -6.85 8.84 -2.34
CA LEU A 215 -6.25 8.61 -3.67
C LEU A 215 -7.27 8.87 -4.79
N ALA A 216 -8.54 8.50 -4.59
CA ALA A 216 -9.59 8.69 -5.58
C ALA A 216 -9.95 10.17 -5.80
N GLU A 217 -10.09 10.95 -4.74
CA GLU A 217 -10.36 12.40 -4.78
C GLU A 217 -9.24 13.19 -5.46
N ARG A 218 -8.01 12.64 -5.48
CA ARG A 218 -6.86 13.21 -6.17
C ARG A 218 -6.69 12.68 -7.59
N GLY A 219 -7.62 11.87 -8.08
CA GLY A 219 -7.58 11.29 -9.41
C GLY A 219 -6.57 10.16 -9.60
N ALA A 220 -5.91 9.67 -8.55
CA ALA A 220 -4.91 8.59 -8.64
C ALA A 220 -5.53 7.18 -8.64
N ALA A 221 -6.79 7.06 -8.21
CA ALA A 221 -7.46 5.77 -8.04
C ALA A 221 -8.96 5.84 -8.36
N VAL A 222 -9.57 4.67 -8.55
CA VAL A 222 -11.02 4.48 -8.50
C VAL A 222 -11.33 3.59 -7.30
N ARG A 223 -12.23 4.04 -6.41
CA ARG A 223 -12.73 3.19 -5.33
C ARG A 223 -13.84 2.29 -5.87
N LEU A 224 -13.74 0.98 -5.62
CA LEU A 224 -14.77 0.00 -5.90
C LEU A 224 -15.17 -0.70 -4.60
N ASP A 225 -16.46 -0.73 -4.29
CA ASP A 225 -16.93 -1.41 -3.08
C ASP A 225 -16.91 -2.93 -3.23
N ASP A 226 -16.55 -3.66 -2.17
CA ASP A 226 -16.31 -5.11 -2.20
C ASP A 226 -17.50 -5.91 -2.75
N GLU A 227 -18.72 -5.49 -2.38
CA GLU A 227 -19.98 -6.09 -2.80
C GLU A 227 -20.26 -5.91 -4.30
N ARG A 228 -19.64 -4.91 -4.93
CA ARG A 228 -19.80 -4.58 -6.36
C ARG A 228 -18.80 -5.31 -7.25
N LEU A 229 -17.77 -5.96 -6.67
CA LEU A 229 -16.76 -6.72 -7.42
C LEU A 229 -17.34 -7.68 -8.46
N PRO A 230 -18.39 -8.49 -8.18
CA PRO A 230 -18.90 -9.46 -9.14
C PRO A 230 -19.52 -8.84 -10.40
N VAL A 231 -19.97 -7.58 -10.32
CA VAL A 231 -20.74 -6.92 -11.39
C VAL A 231 -19.89 -5.87 -12.10
N ASP A 232 -19.15 -5.06 -11.35
CA ASP A 232 -18.52 -3.84 -11.87
C ASP A 232 -17.05 -4.02 -12.22
N LEU A 233 -16.38 -5.07 -11.73
CA LEU A 233 -14.93 -5.18 -11.84
C LEU A 233 -14.45 -5.28 -13.30
N LEU A 234 -15.05 -6.18 -14.09
CA LEU A 234 -14.67 -6.37 -15.48
C LEU A 234 -14.97 -5.13 -16.35
N PRO A 235 -16.18 -4.53 -16.31
CA PRO A 235 -16.45 -3.29 -17.01
C PRO A 235 -15.48 -2.17 -16.65
N LEU A 236 -15.17 -1.99 -15.36
CA LEU A 236 -14.27 -0.94 -14.89
C LEU A 236 -12.83 -1.15 -15.39
N ILE A 237 -12.32 -2.38 -15.36
CA ILE A 237 -10.97 -2.68 -15.89
C ILE A 237 -10.91 -2.38 -17.39
N ARG A 238 -11.92 -2.82 -18.16
CA ARG A 238 -12.02 -2.56 -19.60
C ARG A 238 -12.08 -1.08 -19.92
N GLU A 239 -12.92 -0.33 -19.19
CA GLU A 239 -13.05 1.12 -19.33
C GLU A 239 -11.71 1.83 -19.12
N LEU A 240 -10.99 1.49 -18.05
CA LEU A 240 -9.69 2.09 -17.75
C LEU A 240 -8.63 1.74 -18.81
N PHE A 241 -8.53 0.48 -19.24
CA PHE A 241 -7.55 0.11 -20.26
C PHE A 241 -7.87 0.60 -21.67
N ALA A 242 -9.16 0.86 -21.97
CA ALA A 242 -9.57 1.48 -23.22
C ALA A 242 -9.25 2.99 -23.27
N ASP A 243 -9.23 3.66 -22.12
CA ASP A 243 -8.92 5.09 -22.00
C ASP A 243 -7.47 5.34 -21.54
N GLY A 244 -6.55 5.28 -22.51
CA GLY A 244 -5.13 5.53 -22.24
C GLY A 244 -4.82 6.93 -21.73
N ALA A 245 -5.64 7.93 -22.06
CA ALA A 245 -5.46 9.29 -21.56
C ALA A 245 -5.79 9.34 -20.07
N ARG A 246 -6.93 8.77 -19.67
CA ARG A 246 -7.31 8.67 -18.26
C ARG A 246 -6.30 7.89 -17.42
N LEU A 247 -5.78 6.76 -17.91
CA LEU A 247 -4.72 6.03 -17.19
C LEU A 247 -3.46 6.88 -17.01
N THR A 248 -3.08 7.67 -18.02
CA THR A 248 -1.94 8.58 -17.93
C THR A 248 -2.19 9.68 -16.89
N ASP A 249 -3.37 10.29 -16.90
CA ASP A 249 -3.77 11.31 -15.93
C ASP A 249 -3.80 10.76 -14.50
N MET A 250 -4.25 9.51 -14.32
CA MET A 250 -4.22 8.82 -13.03
C MET A 250 -2.79 8.58 -12.55
N ALA A 251 -1.90 8.15 -13.46
CA ALA A 251 -0.50 7.90 -13.16
C ALA A 251 0.21 9.20 -12.74
N ASP A 252 -0.02 10.29 -13.46
CA ASP A 252 0.53 11.61 -13.12
C ASP A 252 -0.04 12.15 -11.81
N SER A 253 -1.33 11.92 -11.56
CA SER A 253 -1.95 12.25 -10.29
C SER A 253 -1.34 11.47 -9.14
N ALA A 254 -1.05 10.17 -9.31
CA ALA A 254 -0.33 9.38 -8.32
C ALA A 254 1.08 9.94 -8.07
N ARG A 255 1.86 10.25 -9.12
CA ARG A 255 3.22 10.81 -8.99
C ARG A 255 3.27 12.12 -8.23
N LYS A 256 2.26 13.00 -8.39
CA LYS A 256 2.15 14.26 -7.65
C LYS A 256 2.06 14.07 -6.12
N LEU A 257 1.67 12.88 -5.66
CA LEU A 257 1.57 12.53 -4.24
C LEU A 257 2.83 11.88 -3.68
N ALA A 258 3.86 11.65 -4.51
CA ALA A 258 5.03 10.89 -4.11
C ALA A 258 5.83 11.59 -3.01
N GLN A 259 6.15 10.82 -1.96
CA GLN A 259 7.07 11.21 -0.88
C GLN A 259 8.19 10.16 -0.79
N PRO A 260 9.14 10.12 -1.74
CA PRO A 260 10.04 8.99 -1.94
C PRO A 260 11.01 8.75 -0.78
N ASN A 261 11.27 9.77 0.04
CA ASN A 261 12.27 9.75 1.12
C ASN A 261 11.65 9.45 2.50
N GLY A 262 10.48 8.81 2.57
CA GLY A 262 9.76 8.67 3.83
C GLY A 262 10.51 7.92 4.93
N ALA A 263 11.28 6.89 4.59
CA ALA A 263 12.13 6.19 5.55
C ALA A 263 13.26 7.10 6.10
N ASP A 264 13.89 7.88 5.23
CA ASP A 264 15.01 8.77 5.57
C ASP A 264 14.51 9.94 6.42
N GLN A 265 13.37 10.54 6.04
CA GLN A 265 12.72 11.61 6.80
C GLN A 265 12.26 11.15 8.18
N LEU A 266 11.71 9.93 8.28
CA LEU A 266 11.31 9.35 9.56
C LEU A 266 12.52 9.09 10.47
N ALA A 267 13.60 8.53 9.93
CA ALA A 267 14.84 8.30 10.67
C ALA A 267 15.46 9.63 11.15
N LEU A 268 15.53 10.62 10.27
CA LEU A 268 16.04 11.95 10.58
C LEU A 268 15.24 12.61 11.71
N ALA A 269 13.90 12.58 11.62
CA ALA A 269 13.03 13.15 12.63
C ALA A 269 13.21 12.43 13.99
N LEU A 270 13.40 11.12 13.99
CA LEU A 270 13.66 10.35 15.23
C LEU A 270 15.01 10.71 15.87
N VAL A 271 16.07 10.87 15.07
CA VAL A 271 17.40 11.28 15.55
C VAL A 271 17.36 12.70 16.14
N GLN A 272 16.69 13.63 15.46
CA GLN A 272 16.48 14.99 15.98
C GLN A 272 15.70 14.98 17.30
N LEU A 273 14.69 14.11 17.41
CA LEU A 273 13.91 13.96 18.64
C LEU A 273 14.74 13.42 19.81
N ALA A 274 15.74 12.58 19.53
CA ALA A 274 16.69 12.06 20.53
C ALA A 274 17.68 13.11 21.05
N GLY A 275 17.69 14.33 20.50
CA GLY A 275 18.62 15.39 20.88
C GLY A 275 19.95 15.37 20.12
N GLY A 276 20.05 14.65 19.00
CA GLY A 276 21.23 14.66 18.14
C GLY A 276 21.40 16.02 17.45
N LYS A 277 22.52 16.71 17.70
CA LYS A 277 23.02 17.75 16.79
C LYS A 277 23.59 17.02 15.57
N HIS A 278 23.13 17.38 14.38
CA HIS A 278 23.79 16.98 13.14
C HIS A 278 25.03 17.86 12.98
N ASP A 279 26.20 17.27 13.18
CA ASP A 279 27.46 17.77 12.65
C ASP A 279 27.77 17.07 11.32
#